data_AF-A0A2R6D5C1-F1
#
_entry.id   AF-A0A2R6D5C1-F1
#
_cell.length_a   1.000
_cell.length_b   1.000
_cell.length_c   1.000
_cell.angle_alpha   90.00
_cell.angle_beta   90.00
_cell.angle_gamma   90.00
#
_symmetry.space_group_name_H-M   'P 1'
#
loop_
_entity.id
_entity.type
_entity.pdbx_description
1 polymer ?
#
loop_
_entity_poly.entity_id
_entity_poly.type
_entity_poly.pdbx_seq_one_letter_code
_entity_poly.pdbx_strand_id
1 'polypeptide(L)' 'RYASLRGIRQAQRKPLDVRTLDDLGLDESVVDSPVELTSMYEPESESDAIVWEGSADETAGELAGFLRDSGVVEG' A
#
# COMPACT_ATOMS: atom_id res chain seq x y z
N ARG A 1 -16.58 17.10 -6.57
CA ARG A 1 -17.83 17.88 -6.38
C ARG A 1 -18.15 17.89 -4.89
N TYR A 2 -18.55 19.03 -4.31
CA TYR A 2 -18.96 19.10 -2.90
C TYR A 2 -20.47 18.81 -2.75
N ALA A 3 -20.83 18.03 -1.74
CA ALA A 3 -22.22 17.77 -1.40
C ALA A 3 -22.84 19.01 -0.73
N SER A 4 -24.07 19.37 -1.12
CA SER A 4 -24.79 20.45 -0.45
C SER A 4 -25.27 20.04 0.94
N LEU A 5 -25.47 21.01 1.84
CA LEU A 5 -26.05 20.77 3.17
C LEU A 5 -27.41 20.05 3.10
N ARG A 6 -28.25 20.43 2.14
CA ARG A 6 -29.54 19.75 1.90
C ARG A 6 -29.31 18.30 1.48
N GLY A 7 -28.35 18.05 0.59
CA GLY A 7 -27.98 16.70 0.14
C GLY A 7 -27.46 15.82 1.28
N ILE A 8 -26.61 16.37 2.14
CA ILE A 8 -26.11 15.66 3.34
C ILE A 8 -27.28 15.30 4.27
N ARG A 9 -28.18 16.25 4.57
CA ARG A 9 -29.35 16.00 5.41
C ARG A 9 -30.31 14.97 4.80
N GLN A 10 -30.43 14.92 3.47
CA GLN A 10 -31.24 13.91 2.78
C GLN A 10 -30.60 12.52 2.88
N ALA A 11 -29.30 12.41 2.65
CA ALA A 11 -28.57 11.15 2.74
C ALA A 11 -28.60 10.58 4.18
N GLN A 12 -28.40 11.43 5.19
CA GLN A 12 -28.45 11.04 6.61
C GLN A 12 -29.79 10.44 7.04
N ARG A 13 -30.90 10.81 6.37
CA ARG A 13 -32.24 10.31 6.70
C ARG A 13 -32.65 9.09 5.90
N LYS A 14 -31.91 8.76 4.84
CA LYS A 14 -32.26 7.64 3.97
C LYS A 14 -31.98 6.35 4.74
N PRO A 15 -32.94 5.42 4.85
CA PRO A 15 -32.65 4.12 5.44
C PRO A 15 -31.58 3.40 4.61
N LEU A 16 -30.64 2.78 5.31
CA LEU A 16 -29.64 1.91 4.70
C LEU A 16 -30.17 0.49 4.69
N ASP A 17 -30.15 -0.15 3.52
CA ASP A 17 -30.44 -1.58 3.38
C ASP A 17 -29.15 -2.35 3.66
N VAL A 18 -28.90 -2.63 4.94
CA VAL A 18 -27.74 -3.40 5.40
C VAL A 18 -28.05 -4.88 5.24
N ARG A 19 -27.11 -5.63 4.65
CA ARG A 19 -27.23 -7.08 4.44
C ARG A 19 -26.09 -7.80 5.15
N THR A 20 -26.44 -8.93 5.76
CA THR A 20 -25.52 -9.92 6.31
C THR A 20 -25.15 -10.96 5.27
N LEU A 21 -24.20 -11.86 5.58
CA LEU A 21 -23.88 -13.01 4.71
C LEU A 21 -25.08 -13.97 4.61
N ASP A 22 -25.80 -14.18 5.72
CA ASP A 22 -27.02 -15.00 5.74
C ASP A 22 -28.12 -14.44 4.83
N ASP A 23 -28.30 -13.11 4.80
CA ASP A 23 -29.26 -12.46 3.89
C ASP A 23 -28.93 -12.71 2.40
N LEU A 24 -27.68 -13.08 2.11
CA LEU A 24 -27.17 -13.40 0.78
C LEU A 24 -27.02 -14.91 0.54
N GLY A 25 -27.32 -15.75 1.54
CA GLY A 25 -27.14 -17.20 1.47
C GLY A 25 -25.68 -17.64 1.39
N LEU A 26 -24.77 -16.86 1.99
CA LEU A 26 -23.34 -17.12 2.00
C LEU A 26 -22.90 -17.64 3.36
N ASP A 27 -22.05 -18.66 3.35
CA ASP A 27 -21.37 -19.16 4.54
C ASP A 27 -20.21 -18.24 4.94
N GLU A 28 -19.87 -18.18 6.22
CA GLU A 28 -18.78 -17.33 6.72
C GLU A 28 -17.42 -17.71 6.12
N SER A 29 -17.22 -18.98 5.76
CA SER A 29 -15.95 -19.45 5.18
C SER A 29 -15.59 -18.79 3.83
N VAL A 30 -16.54 -18.15 3.15
CA VAL A 30 -16.25 -17.46 1.89
C VAL A 30 -15.38 -16.22 2.05
N VAL A 31 -15.28 -15.68 3.28
CA VAL A 31 -14.42 -14.52 3.59
C VAL A 31 -13.13 -14.92 4.31
N ASP A 32 -12.88 -16.21 4.49
CA ASP A 32 -11.64 -16.70 5.08
C ASP A 32 -10.44 -16.36 4.18
N SER A 33 -9.44 -15.69 4.77
CA SER A 33 -8.20 -15.35 4.06
C SER A 33 -7.28 -16.58 3.96
N PRO A 34 -6.69 -16.87 2.79
CA PRO A 34 -5.70 -17.94 2.66
C PRO A 34 -4.33 -17.57 3.26
N VAL A 35 -4.17 -16.33 3.72
CA VAL A 35 -2.92 -15.79 4.29
C VAL A 35 -3.21 -15.09 5.62
N GLU A 36 -2.21 -15.11 6.49
CA GLU A 36 -2.28 -14.49 7.82
C GLU A 36 -1.36 -13.27 7.89
N LEU A 37 -1.81 -12.25 8.63
CA LEU A 37 -0.97 -11.09 8.95
C LEU A 37 0.05 -11.49 10.02
N THR A 38 1.32 -11.58 9.65
CA THR A 38 2.40 -11.99 10.56
C THR A 38 2.90 -10.83 11.44
N SER A 39 3.07 -9.65 10.85
CA SER A 39 3.51 -8.43 11.55
C SER A 39 3.21 -7.19 10.73
N MET A 40 3.00 -6.05 11.39
CA MET A 40 2.98 -4.73 10.79
C MET A 40 4.05 -3.88 11.46
N TYR A 41 4.86 -3.18 10.67
CA TYR A 41 5.84 -2.24 11.14
C TYR A 41 5.88 -1.02 10.22
N GLU A 42 6.22 0.12 10.78
CA GLU A 42 6.53 1.31 10.00
C GLU A 42 7.92 1.11 9.38
N PRO A 43 8.10 1.32 8.06
CA PRO A 43 9.41 1.21 7.45
C PRO A 43 10.30 2.36 7.92
N GLU A 44 11.56 2.06 8.19
CA GLU A 44 12.57 3.11 8.40
C GLU A 44 12.75 3.89 7.10
N SER A 45 12.58 5.21 7.16
CA SER A 45 12.85 6.09 6.03
C SER A 45 14.28 6.60 6.13
N GLU A 46 15.15 6.15 5.24
CA GLU A 46 16.48 6.72 5.09
C GLU A 46 16.40 7.90 4.10
N SER A 47 16.77 9.10 4.56
CA SER A 47 16.75 10.33 3.75
C SER A 47 18.11 10.68 3.14
N ASP A 48 19.14 9.86 3.36
CA ASP A 48 20.49 10.17 2.93
C ASP A 48 20.67 9.85 1.44
N ALA A 49 20.91 10.90 0.66
CA ALA A 49 21.31 10.75 -0.73
C ALA A 49 22.82 10.52 -0.79
N ILE A 50 23.23 9.45 -1.48
CA ILE A 50 24.63 9.20 -1.80
C ILE A 50 25.00 10.03 -3.04
N VAL A 51 25.99 10.90 -2.90
CA VAL A 51 26.58 11.65 -4.02
C VAL A 51 27.95 11.06 -4.32
N TRP A 52 28.13 10.53 -5.53
CA TRP A 52 29.41 10.01 -6.01
C TRP A 52 30.14 11.07 -6.84
N GLU A 53 31.44 11.20 -6.62
CA GLU A 53 32.32 12.13 -7.33
C GLU A 53 33.42 11.35 -8.03
N GLY A 54 33.70 11.69 -9.29
CA GLY A 54 34.72 11.01 -10.08
C GLY A 54 34.37 10.96 -11.56
N SER A 55 35.05 10.08 -12.28
CA SER A 55 34.73 9.82 -13.69
C SER A 55 33.43 9.00 -13.84
N ALA A 56 32.89 8.99 -15.06
CA ALA A 56 31.68 8.22 -15.36
C ALA A 56 31.87 6.71 -15.13
N ASP A 57 33.03 6.16 -15.49
CA ASP A 57 33.31 4.73 -15.30
C ASP A 57 33.41 4.34 -13.81
N GLU A 58 34.04 5.19 -12.99
CA GLU A 58 34.17 4.97 -11.54
C GLU A 58 32.79 4.98 -10.88
N THR A 59 32.03 6.05 -11.06
CA THR A 59 30.71 6.22 -10.44
C THR A 59 29.68 5.20 -10.94
N ALA A 60 29.77 4.76 -12.20
CA ALA A 60 28.94 3.68 -12.74
C ALA A 60 29.24 2.34 -12.06
N GLY A 61 30.52 2.06 -11.77
CA GLY A 61 30.94 0.87 -11.01
C GLY A 61 30.38 0.87 -9.58
N GLU A 62 30.47 2.01 -8.90
CA GLU A 62 29.95 2.19 -7.53
C GLU A 62 28.42 2.03 -7.48
N LEU A 63 27.70 2.67 -8.40
CA LEU A 63 26.25 2.53 -8.52
C LEU A 63 25.83 1.08 -8.79
N ALA A 64 26.53 0.39 -9.70
CA ALA A 64 26.22 -0.99 -10.03
C ALA A 64 26.43 -1.93 -8.82
N GLY A 65 27.43 -1.66 -7.99
CA GLY A 65 27.61 -2.37 -6.70
C GLY A 65 26.46 -2.10 -5.75
N PHE A 66 26.17 -0.83 -5.50
CA PHE A 66 25.09 -0.41 -4.59
C PHE A 66 23.72 -1.02 -4.96
N LEU A 67 23.35 -1.03 -6.24
CA LEU A 67 22.06 -1.54 -6.68
C LEU A 67 21.93 -3.06 -6.52
N ARG A 68 23.04 -3.82 -6.62
CA ARG A 68 23.05 -5.27 -6.34
C ARG A 68 22.88 -5.53 -4.85
N ASP A 69 23.64 -4.81 -4.03
CA ASP A 69 23.59 -4.95 -2.57
C ASP A 69 22.21 -4.58 -2.01
N SER A 70 21.56 -3.58 -2.62
CA SER A 70 20.19 -3.16 -2.30
C SER A 70 19.11 -4.13 -2.84
N GLY A 71 19.50 -5.18 -3.58
CA GLY A 71 18.56 -6.14 -4.18
C GLY A 71 17.68 -5.56 -5.29
N VAL A 72 18.02 -4.39 -5.85
CA VAL A 72 17.27 -3.72 -6.93
C VAL A 72 17.51 -4.41 -8.28
N VAL A 73 18.69 -5.01 -8.45
CA VAL A 73 19.05 -5.84 -9.61
C VAL A 73 19.62 -7.15 -9.14
N GLU A 74 19.11 -8.24 -9.70
CA GLU A 74 19.72 -9.56 -9.58
C GLU A 74 20.92 -9.63 -10.53
N GLY A 75 22.05 -10.14 -10.01
CA GLY A 75 23.29 -10.32 -10.77
C GLY A 75 23.22 -11.47 -11.76
#